data_AF-A0A353P5B8-F1
#
_entry.id   AF-A0A353P5B8-F1
#
_cell.length_a   1.000
_cell.length_b   1.000
_cell.length_c   1.000
_cell.angle_alpha   90.00
_cell.angle_beta   90.00
_cell.angle_gamma   90.00
#
_symmetry.space_group_name_H-M   'P 1'
#
loop_
_entity.id
_entity.type
_entity.pdbx_description
1 polymer ?
#
loop_
_entity_poly.entity_id
_entity_poly.type
_entity_poly.pdbx_seq_one_letter_code
_entity_poly.pdbx_strand_id
1 'polypeptide(L)' 'MKKITALKVSNVLLLIFFINQAVSVIFREYYSLKAFTLFHMDTGIILLCLMGLHIFLNLNWFKSNFVHKKPLKVNKE' A
#
# COMPACT_ATOMS: atom_id res chain seq x y z
N MET A 1 -14.72 9.68 -10.23
CA MET A 1 -14.80 9.94 -8.78
C MET A 1 -14.61 8.69 -7.91
N LYS A 2 -15.35 7.59 -8.12
CA LYS A 2 -15.28 6.36 -7.28
C LYS A 2 -13.86 5.81 -7.03
N LYS A 3 -12.99 5.81 -8.07
CA LYS A 3 -11.60 5.37 -7.96
C LYS A 3 -10.74 6.25 -7.03
N ILE A 4 -10.94 7.57 -7.08
CA ILE A 4 -10.22 8.52 -6.20
C ILE A 4 -10.66 8.32 -4.75
N THR A 5 -11.95 8.11 -4.51
CA THR A 5 -12.47 7.77 -3.19
C THR A 5 -11.87 6.45 -2.67
N ALA A 6 -11.83 5.41 -3.52
CA ALA A 6 -11.22 4.12 -3.15
C ALA A 6 -9.73 4.25 -2.79
N LEU A 7 -8.96 5.06 -3.53
CA LEU A 7 -7.56 5.35 -3.20
C LEU A 7 -7.42 6.08 -1.86
N LYS A 8 -8.28 7.06 -1.57
CA LYS A 8 -8.29 7.76 -0.27
C LYS A 8 -8.57 6.80 0.89
N VAL A 9 -9.58 5.94 0.74
CA VAL A 9 -9.90 4.90 1.75
C VAL A 9 -8.72 3.94 1.92
N SER A 10 -8.15 3.46 0.81
CA SER A 10 -6.98 2.59 0.82
C SER A 10 -5.78 3.23 1.54
N ASN A 11 -5.52 4.53 1.35
CA ASN A 11 -4.45 5.25 2.06
C ASN A 11 -4.66 5.27 3.58
N VAL A 12 -5.88 5.56 4.02
CA VAL A 12 -6.20 5.58 5.46
C VAL A 12 -6.03 4.18 6.06
N LEU A 13 -6.52 3.15 5.38
CA LEU A 13 -6.36 1.76 5.84
C LEU A 13 -4.87 1.36 5.87
N LEU A 14 -4.10 1.68 4.83
CA LEU A 14 -2.65 1.41 4.81
C LEU A 14 -1.94 2.07 6.00
N LEU A 15 -2.25 3.34 6.28
CA LEU A 15 -1.66 4.05 7.41
C LEU A 15 -2.01 3.39 8.75
N ILE A 16 -3.29 3.05 8.97
CA ILE A 16 -3.74 2.40 10.21
C ILE A 16 -3.01 1.06 10.41
N PHE A 17 -2.96 0.22 9.38
CA PHE A 17 -2.31 -1.08 9.46
C PHE A 17 -0.80 -0.95 9.63
N PHE A 18 -0.16 0.03 8.99
CA PHE A 18 1.26 0.32 9.17
C PHE A 18 1.57 0.73 10.62
N ILE A 19 0.77 1.63 11.21
CA ILE A 19 0.90 2.01 12.62
C ILE A 19 0.73 0.78 13.51
N ASN A 20 -0.27 -0.07 13.25
CA ASN A 20 -0.46 -1.30 13.99
C ASN A 20 0.76 -2.24 13.91
N GLN A 21 1.44 -2.35 12.76
CA GLN A 21 2.69 -3.13 12.65
C GLN A 21 3.80 -2.55 13.54
N ALA A 22 3.97 -1.23 13.54
CA ALA A 22 4.96 -0.58 14.39
C ALA A 22 4.65 -0.77 15.89
N VAL A 23 3.40 -0.49 16.29
CA VAL A 23 2.94 -0.59 17.69
C VAL A 23 3.03 -2.04 18.20
N SER A 24 2.63 -3.03 17.40
CA SER A 24 2.69 -4.44 17.81
C SER A 24 4.10 -4.93 18.11
N VAL A 25 5.11 -4.42 17.38
CA VAL A 25 6.53 -4.72 17.66
C VAL A 25 7.04 -3.92 18.86
N ILE A 26 6.79 -2.61 18.93
CA ILE A 26 7.25 -1.75 20.03
C ILE A 26 6.76 -2.26 21.38
N PHE A 27 5.49 -2.68 21.45
CA PHE A 27 4.87 -3.17 22.68
C PHE A 27 4.85 -4.69 22.76
N ARG A 28 5.74 -5.40 22.05
CA ARG A 28 5.76 -6.88 21.97
C ARG A 28 5.69 -7.54 23.35
N GLU A 29 6.42 -7.02 24.32
CA GLU A 29 6.52 -7.58 25.68
C GLU A 29 5.20 -7.48 26.46
N TYR A 30 4.31 -6.58 26.08
CA TYR A 30 3.00 -6.39 26.71
C TYR A 30 1.90 -7.25 26.06
N TYR A 31 2.19 -7.92 24.95
CA TYR A 31 1.24 -8.80 24.27
C TYR A 31 1.46 -10.26 24.68
N SER A 32 0.35 -10.98 24.89
CA SER A 32 0.41 -12.44 24.83
C SER A 32 0.81 -12.88 23.42
N LEU A 33 1.42 -14.06 23.28
CA LEU A 33 1.82 -14.59 21.98
C LEU A 33 0.65 -14.59 20.97
N LYS A 34 -0.54 -15.02 21.42
CA LYS A 34 -1.76 -15.03 20.59
C LYS A 34 -2.15 -13.63 20.12
N ALA A 35 -2.12 -12.64 21.01
CA ALA A 35 -2.43 -11.27 20.66
C ALA A 35 -1.39 -10.71 19.67
N PHE A 36 -0.10 -10.96 19.91
CA PHE A 36 0.94 -10.53 18.98
C PHE A 36 0.79 -11.18 17.59
N THR A 37 0.54 -12.49 17.52
CA THR A 37 0.32 -13.17 16.23
C THR A 37 -0.84 -12.54 15.47
N LEU A 38 -1.97 -12.26 16.14
CA LEU A 38 -3.11 -11.60 15.50
C LEU A 38 -2.77 -10.16 15.04
N PHE A 39 -2.20 -9.35 15.94
CA PHE A 39 -1.92 -7.93 15.68
C PHE A 39 -0.68 -7.67 14.83
N HIS A 40 0.20 -8.64 14.62
CA HIS A 40 1.38 -8.45 13.79
C HIS A 40 1.33 -9.33 12.55
N MET A 41 1.20 -10.65 12.72
CA MET A 41 1.26 -11.60 11.62
C MET A 41 0.00 -11.55 10.74
N ASP A 42 -1.18 -11.73 11.32
CA ASP A 42 -2.43 -11.81 10.55
C ASP A 42 -2.76 -10.47 9.88
N THR A 43 -2.67 -9.38 10.64
CA THR A 43 -2.85 -8.02 10.09
C THR A 43 -1.70 -7.62 9.15
N GLY A 44 -0.51 -8.21 9.27
CA GLY A 44 0.60 -8.00 8.34
C GLY A 44 0.28 -8.56 6.95
N ILE A 45 -0.34 -9.74 6.90
CA ILE A 45 -0.86 -10.32 5.64
C ILE A 45 -1.91 -9.38 5.02
N ILE A 46 -2.84 -8.86 5.83
CA ILE A 46 -3.86 -7.91 5.35
C ILE A 46 -3.21 -6.64 4.81
N LEU A 47 -2.18 -6.11 5.47
CA LEU A 47 -1.44 -4.93 5.02
C LEU A 47 -0.79 -5.19 3.64
N LEU A 48 -0.18 -6.36 3.43
CA LEU A 48 0.40 -6.73 2.13
C LEU A 48 -0.67 -6.80 1.02
N CYS A 49 -1.83 -7.39 1.30
CA CYS A 49 -2.94 -7.42 0.36
C CYS A 49 -3.45 -6.01 0.03
N LEU A 50 -3.61 -5.14 1.05
CA LEU A 50 -4.01 -3.75 0.87
C LEU A 50 -2.99 -2.96 0.05
N MET A 51 -1.69 -3.20 0.24
CA MET A 51 -0.62 -2.56 -0.52
C MET A 51 -0.68 -2.98 -1.99
N GLY A 52 -0.86 -4.28 -2.27
CA GLY A 52 -1.05 -4.77 -3.64
C GLY A 52 -2.26 -4.14 -4.32
N LEU A 53 -3.40 -4.09 -3.63
CA LEU A 53 -4.61 -3.43 -4.12
C LEU A 53 -4.38 -1.93 -4.38
N HIS A 54 -3.68 -1.24 -3.46
CA HIS A 54 -3.37 0.17 -3.60
C HIS A 54 -2.54 0.44 -4.87
N ILE A 55 -1.47 -0.33 -5.07
CA ILE A 55 -0.62 -0.22 -6.25
C ILE A 55 -1.45 -0.48 -7.51
N PHE A 56 -2.28 -1.54 -7.52
CA PHE A 56 -3.17 -1.85 -8.65
C PHE A 56 -4.09 -0.69 -8.99
N LEU A 57 -4.74 -0.10 -7.98
CA LEU A 57 -5.60 1.08 -8.18
C LEU A 57 -4.77 2.27 -8.70
N ASN A 58 -3.52 2.42 -8.27
CA ASN A 58 -2.66 3.53 -8.67
C ASN A 58 -1.78 3.26 -9.91
N LEU A 59 -1.96 2.12 -10.60
CA LEU A 59 -1.10 1.72 -11.73
C LEU A 59 -1.02 2.75 -12.86
N ASN A 60 -2.10 3.47 -13.14
CA ASN A 60 -2.10 4.49 -14.20
C ASN A 60 -1.19 5.67 -13.85
N TRP A 61 -1.20 6.10 -12.58
CA TRP A 61 -0.29 7.13 -12.09
C TRP A 61 1.15 6.62 -12.08
N PHE A 62 1.38 5.38 -11.67
CA PHE A 62 2.70 4.78 -11.74
C PHE A 62 3.23 4.77 -13.19
N LYS A 63 2.43 4.29 -14.14
CA LYS A 63 2.79 4.29 -15.56
C LYS A 63 3.09 5.71 -16.09
N SER A 64 2.29 6.72 -15.73
CA SER A 64 2.50 8.08 -16.24
C SER A 64 3.78 8.74 -15.70
N ASN A 65 4.24 8.37 -14.50
CA ASN A 65 5.41 8.97 -13.88
C ASN A 65 6.70 8.18 -14.14
N PHE A 66 6.60 6.85 -14.24
CA PHE A 66 7.78 5.97 -14.29
C PHE A 66 7.97 5.26 -15.63
N VAL A 67 6.94 5.17 -16.48
CA VAL A 67 7.08 4.60 -17.83
C VAL A 67 7.22 5.74 -18.83
N HIS A 68 8.46 6.02 -19.23
CA HIS A 68 8.75 6.97 -20.29
C HIS A 68 8.06 6.54 -21.59
N LYS A 69 7.22 7.41 -22.15
CA LYS A 69 6.78 7.27 -23.54
C LYS A 69 8.00 7.53 -24.42
N LYS A 70 8.35 6.58 -25.30
CA LYS A 70 9.41 6.79 -26.30
C LYS A 70 9.09 8.10 -27.05
N PRO A 71 10.03 9.06 -27.15
CA PRO A 71 9.81 10.23 -27.98
C PRO A 71 9.56 9.73 -29.41
N LEU A 72 8.48 10.21 -30.02
CA LEU A 72 8.23 10.00 -31.45
C LEU A 72 9.48 10.48 -32.19
N LYS A 73 10.12 9.60 -32.97
CA LYS A 73 11.15 10.02 -33.91
C LYS A 73 10.47 10.97 -34.89
N VAL A 74 10.66 12.27 -34.68
CA VAL A 74 10.34 13.27 -35.71
C VAL A 74 11.41 13.06 -36.78
N ASN A 75 11.03 12.41 -37.88
CA ASN A 75 11.84 12.43 -39.09
C ASN A 75 11.92 13.91 -39.51
N LYS A 76 13.11 14.49 -39.36
CA LYS A 76 13.44 15.74 -40.04
C LYS A 76 13.79 15.35 -41.47
N GLU A 77 12.89 15.67 -42.38
CA GLU A 77 13.17 15.72 -43.82
C GLU A 77 14.13 16.86 -44.14
#